data_AF-E3QZV8-F1
#
_entry.id   AF-E3QZV8-F1
#
_cell.length_a   1.000
_cell.length_b   1.000
_cell.length_c   1.000
_cell.angle_alpha   90.00
_cell.angle_beta   90.00
_cell.angle_gamma   90.00
#
_symmetry.space_group_name_H-M   'P 1'
#
loop_
_entity.id
_entity.type
_entity.pdbx_description
1 polymer ?
#
loop_
_entity_poly.entity_id
_entity_poly.type
_entity_poly.pdbx_seq_one_letter_code
_entity_poly.pdbx_strand_id
1 'polypeptide(L)'
;MSTKATLPRQCGHKTPRTGWEWANEVREVWNRGQPKQAASTYANHATGLEPVEVIHGHELWRLKRLRDLKAMYDPSDRLRYYNPIIGGT
;
A
#
# COMPACT_ATOMS: atom_id res chain seq x y z
N MET A 1 -2.32 50.76 15.78
CA MET A 1 -1.46 49.71 16.36
C MET A 1 -2.34 48.50 16.64
N SER A 2 -2.24 47.43 15.83
CA SER A 2 -3.05 46.22 16.01
C SER A 2 -2.14 45.08 16.47
N THR A 3 -2.33 44.67 17.71
CA THR A 3 -1.53 43.64 18.39
C THR A 3 -1.94 42.29 17.84
N LYS A 4 -1.12 41.67 16.97
CA LYS A 4 -1.32 40.27 16.57
C LYS A 4 -1.11 39.39 17.79
N ALA A 5 -2.16 38.72 18.24
CA ALA A 5 -2.05 37.66 19.23
C ALA A 5 -1.16 36.54 18.67
N THR A 6 0.01 36.34 19.26
CA THR A 6 0.88 35.20 18.99
C THR A 6 0.23 33.97 19.63
N LEU A 7 -0.46 33.16 18.82
CA LEU A 7 -0.88 31.84 19.25
C LEU A 7 0.37 30.99 19.53
N PRO A 8 0.46 30.27 20.65
CA PRO A 8 1.61 29.44 20.94
C PRO A 8 1.74 28.37 19.85
N ARG A 9 2.93 28.24 19.25
CA ARG A 9 3.29 27.10 18.41
C ARG A 9 3.30 25.87 19.32
N GLN A 10 2.24 25.07 19.26
CA GLN A 10 2.26 23.74 19.84
C GLN A 10 3.17 22.86 18.99
N CYS A 11 4.48 22.90 19.22
CA CYS A 11 5.40 21.85 18.79
C CYS A 11 5.40 20.77 19.88
N GLY A 12 4.25 20.10 20.06
CA GLY A 12 4.19 18.86 20.83
C GLY A 12 4.71 17.74 19.95
N HIS A 13 5.94 17.30 20.18
CA HIS A 13 6.47 16.10 19.54
C HIS A 13 5.57 14.90 19.88
N LYS A 14 4.82 14.38 18.89
CA LYS A 14 4.36 12.98 18.87
C LYS A 14 5.26 12.24 17.87
N THR A 15 5.94 11.22 18.38
CA THR A 15 6.79 10.17 17.79
C THR A 15 6.49 9.83 16.31
N PRO A 16 7.46 9.37 15.47
CA PRO A 16 7.26 9.14 14.04
C PRO A 16 6.38 7.90 13.79
N ARG A 17 5.08 8.13 13.90
CA ARG A 17 3.95 7.36 13.32
C ARG A 17 3.18 8.25 12.33
N THR A 18 3.90 9.17 11.67
CA THR A 18 3.43 10.53 11.37
C THR A 18 2.80 10.76 10.00
N GLY A 19 2.88 9.83 9.05
CA GLY A 19 2.34 10.03 7.70
C GLY A 19 1.74 8.77 7.07
N TRP A 20 2.39 7.62 7.26
CA TRP A 20 1.90 6.33 6.77
C TRP A 20 0.55 5.92 7.37
N GLU A 21 0.35 6.14 8.67
CA GLU A 21 -0.91 5.82 9.34
C GLU A 21 -2.05 6.68 8.82
N TRP A 22 -1.81 7.98 8.67
CA TRP A 22 -2.77 8.91 8.11
C TRP A 22 -3.09 8.59 6.63
N ALA A 23 -2.07 8.26 5.82
CA ALA A 23 -2.29 7.85 4.44
C ALA A 23 -3.14 6.58 4.35
N ASN A 24 -2.91 5.60 5.23
CA ASN A 24 -3.75 4.41 5.31
C ASN A 24 -5.18 4.73 5.71
N GLU A 25 -5.38 5.56 6.73
CA GLU A 25 -6.71 6.01 7.16
C GLU A 25 -7.48 6.70 6.02
N VAL A 26 -6.82 7.61 5.30
CA VAL A 26 -7.43 8.32 4.15
C VAL A 26 -7.84 7.34 3.05
N ARG A 27 -6.98 6.38 2.69
CA ARG A 27 -7.31 5.35 1.69
C ARG A 27 -8.48 4.49 2.14
N GLU A 28 -8.53 4.11 3.41
CA GLU A 28 -9.64 3.34 3.96
C GLU A 28 -10.96 4.11 3.91
N VAL A 29 -10.96 5.40 4.25
CA VAL A 29 -12.16 6.26 4.13
C VAL A 29 -12.66 6.26 2.69
N TRP A 30 -11.76 6.42 1.72
CA TRP A 30 -12.12 6.41 0.29
C TRP A 30 -12.69 5.07 -0.16
N ASN A 31 -12.05 3.97 0.22
CA ASN A 31 -12.51 2.62 -0.12
C ASN A 31 -13.86 2.29 0.53
N ARG A 32 -14.10 2.72 1.78
CA ARG A 32 -15.40 2.57 2.45
C ARG A 32 -16.53 3.33 1.74
N GLY A 33 -16.20 4.43 1.06
CA GLY A 33 -17.16 5.17 0.21
C GLY A 33 -17.62 4.40 -1.02
N GLN A 34 -16.95 3.30 -1.38
CA GLN A 34 -17.23 2.51 -2.59
C GLN A 34 -17.38 1.01 -2.27
N PRO A 35 -18.37 0.60 -1.46
CA PRO A 35 -18.47 -0.77 -0.93
C PRO A 35 -18.68 -1.85 -1.99
N LYS A 36 -19.09 -1.48 -3.22
CA LYS A 36 -19.28 -2.41 -4.35
C LYS A 36 -18.01 -2.59 -5.20
N GLN A 37 -16.95 -1.82 -4.93
CA GLN A 37 -15.71 -1.88 -5.67
C GLN A 37 -14.61 -2.41 -4.74
N ALA A 38 -13.97 -3.51 -5.15
CA ALA A 38 -12.81 -4.02 -4.45
C ALA A 38 -11.64 -3.01 -4.57
N ALA A 39 -10.91 -2.81 -3.47
CA ALA A 39 -9.74 -1.94 -3.48
C ALA A 39 -8.71 -2.47 -4.48
N SER A 40 -8.13 -1.59 -5.30
CA SER A 40 -7.06 -1.95 -6.23
C SER A 40 -5.98 -0.88 -6.21
N THR A 41 -4.76 -1.26 -6.53
CA THR A 41 -3.62 -0.33 -6.58
C THR A 41 -2.77 -0.69 -7.78
N TYR A 42 -2.47 0.32 -8.60
CA TYR A 42 -1.56 0.13 -9.72
C TYR A 42 -0.16 -0.13 -9.18
N ALA A 43 0.48 -1.21 -9.63
CA ALA A 43 1.75 -1.68 -9.06
C ALA A 43 2.85 -0.61 -8.98
N ASN A 44 2.91 0.31 -9.96
CA ASN A 44 3.90 1.39 -9.99
C ASN A 44 3.65 2.48 -8.93
N HIS A 45 2.45 2.54 -8.36
CA HIS A 45 2.04 3.48 -7.31
C HIS A 45 1.66 2.79 -6.01
N ALA A 46 1.94 1.48 -5.89
CA ALA A 46 1.84 0.81 -4.62
C ALA A 46 2.79 1.45 -3.62
N THR A 47 2.57 1.16 -2.34
CA THR A 47 3.43 1.58 -1.25
C THR A 47 4.20 0.40 -0.67
N GLY A 48 3.70 -0.82 -0.91
CA GLY A 48 4.21 -2.08 -0.39
C GLY A 48 3.61 -2.48 0.94
N LEU A 49 2.65 -1.68 1.43
CA LEU A 49 1.79 -2.04 2.56
C LEU A 49 0.50 -2.72 2.09
N GLU A 50 0.19 -2.66 0.80
CA GLU A 50 -0.99 -3.29 0.24
C GLU A 50 -0.84 -4.82 0.15
N PRO A 51 -1.94 -5.58 0.36
CA PRO A 51 -1.97 -7.00 0.04
C PRO A 51 -1.64 -7.26 -1.43
N VAL A 52 -1.07 -8.43 -1.71
CA VAL A 52 -0.69 -8.86 -3.07
C VAL A 52 -1.90 -8.85 -4.01
N GLU A 53 -3.08 -9.19 -3.51
CA GLU A 53 -4.36 -9.17 -4.23
C GLU A 53 -4.75 -7.76 -4.69
N VAL A 54 -4.47 -6.75 -3.86
CA VAL A 54 -4.79 -5.35 -4.17
C VAL A 54 -3.86 -4.81 -5.27
N ILE A 55 -2.61 -5.28 -5.30
CA ILE A 55 -1.59 -4.86 -6.28
C ILE A 55 -1.74 -5.63 -7.60
N HIS A 56 -1.90 -6.95 -7.52
CA HIS A 56 -1.79 -7.87 -8.66
C HIS A 56 -3.13 -8.46 -9.11
N GLY A 57 -4.22 -8.20 -8.40
CA GLY A 57 -5.58 -8.65 -8.72
C GLY A 57 -6.15 -9.64 -7.71
N HIS A 58 -7.46 -9.56 -7.49
CA HIS A 58 -8.20 -10.37 -6.50
C HIS A 58 -8.50 -11.78 -6.99
N GLU A 59 -8.40 -12.01 -8.30
CA GLU A 59 -8.78 -13.28 -8.89
C GLU A 59 -7.76 -14.38 -8.55
N LEU A 60 -8.22 -15.43 -7.88
CA LEU A 60 -7.36 -16.54 -7.45
C LEU A 60 -6.57 -17.17 -8.60
N TRP A 61 -7.18 -17.31 -9.78
CA TRP A 61 -6.52 -17.86 -10.97
C TRP A 61 -5.35 -16.99 -11.44
N ARG A 62 -5.45 -15.67 -11.27
CA ARG A 62 -4.43 -14.72 -11.72
C ARG A 62 -3.20 -14.81 -10.83
N LEU A 63 -3.40 -14.78 -9.51
CA LEU A 63 -2.30 -14.96 -8.56
C LEU A 63 -1.65 -16.33 -8.70
N LYS A 64 -2.44 -17.39 -8.90
CA LYS A 64 -1.89 -18.72 -9.20
C LYS A 64 -1.03 -18.68 -10.47
N ARG A 65 -1.56 -18.16 -11.57
CA ARG A 65 -0.85 -18.10 -12.85
C ARG A 65 0.46 -17.32 -12.73
N LEU A 66 0.47 -16.21 -12.01
CA LEU A 66 1.66 -15.39 -11.80
C LEU A 66 2.71 -16.11 -10.93
N ARG A 67 2.29 -16.81 -9.87
CA ARG A 67 3.20 -17.65 -9.06
C ARG A 67 3.79 -18.80 -9.88
N ASP A 68 2.98 -19.47 -10.70
CA ASP A 68 3.43 -20.55 -11.59
C ASP A 68 4.47 -20.03 -12.60
N LEU A 69 4.22 -18.86 -13.22
CA LEU A 69 5.16 -18.21 -14.12
C LEU A 69 6.45 -17.81 -13.39
N LYS A 70 6.33 -17.28 -12.17
CA LYS A 70 7.48 -16.89 -11.35
C LYS A 70 8.37 -18.09 -11.04
N ALA A 71 7.78 -19.23 -10.66
CA ALA A 71 8.52 -20.46 -10.42
C ALA A 71 9.21 -20.99 -11.69
N MET A 72 8.57 -20.85 -12.86
CA MET A 72 9.15 -21.29 -14.15
C MET A 72 10.36 -20.45 -14.57
N TYR A 73 10.29 -19.13 -14.45
CA TYR A 73 11.30 -18.22 -15.01
C TYR A 73 12.30 -17.69 -13.99
N ASP A 74 11.97 -17.68 -12.70
CA ASP A 74 12.87 -17.29 -11.63
C ASP A 74 12.71 -18.22 -10.41
N PRO A 75 13.13 -19.50 -10.56
CA PRO A 75 12.95 -20.54 -9.55
C PRO A 75 13.73 -20.30 -8.25
N SER A 76 14.70 -19.38 -8.24
CA SER A 76 15.48 -19.02 -7.06
C SER A 76 15.08 -17.65 -6.48
N ASP A 77 13.94 -17.10 -6.91
CA ASP A 77 13.42 -15.79 -6.51
C ASP A 77 14.44 -14.65 -6.55
N ARG A 78 15.32 -14.60 -7.55
CA ARG A 78 16.35 -13.54 -7.69
C ARG A 78 15.72 -12.16 -7.92
N LEU A 79 14.60 -12.09 -8.63
CA LEU A 79 13.85 -10.88 -8.96
C LEU A 79 12.77 -10.61 -7.90
N ARG A 80 13.17 -10.13 -6.72
CA ARG A 80 12.28 -9.99 -5.54
C ARG A 80 12.31 -8.63 -4.81
N TYR A 81 12.61 -7.55 -5.51
CA TYR A 81 12.84 -6.25 -4.86
C TYR A 81 11.57 -5.58 -4.31
N TYR A 82 10.68 -5.13 -5.20
CA TYR A 82 9.54 -4.29 -4.83
C TYR A 82 8.22 -4.97 -5.18
N ASN A 83 7.36 -5.19 -4.18
CA ASN A 83 6.06 -5.89 -4.26
C ASN A 83 6.10 -7.20 -5.07
N PRO A 84 7.04 -8.11 -4.75
CA PRO A 84 7.28 -9.27 -5.57
C PRO A 84 6.14 -10.28 -5.46
N ILE A 85 5.90 -10.98 -6.56
CA ILE A 85 5.22 -12.27 -6.51
C ILE A 85 6.29 -13.29 -6.19
N ILE A 86 6.11 -14.01 -5.08
CA ILE A 86 6.99 -15.08 -4.64
C ILE A 86 6.52 -16.38 -5.29
N GLY A 87 7.44 -17.12 -5.90
CA GLY A 87 7.14 -18.45 -6.44
C GLY A 87 6.66 -19.39 -5.34
N GLY A 88 5.70 -20.26 -5.64
CA GLY A 88 5.30 -21.30 -4.68
C GLY A 88 6.42 -22.32 -4.49
N THR A 89 6.68 -22.71 -3.25
CA THR A 89 7.47 -23.91 -2.92
C THR A 89 6.68 -25.17 -3.25
#